data_AF-A0A9P9SFR3-F1
#
_entry.id   AF-A0A9P9SFR3-F1
#
_cell.length_a   1.000
_cell.length_b   1.000
_cell.length_c   1.000
_cell.angle_alpha   90.00
_cell.angle_beta   90.00
_cell.angle_gamma   90.00
#
_symmetry.space_group_name_H-M   'P 1'
#
loop_
_entity.id
_entity.type
_entity.pdbx_description
1 polymer ?
#
loop_
_entity_poly.entity_id
_entity_poly.type
_entity_poly.pdbx_seq_one_letter_code
_entity_poly.pdbx_strand_id
1 'polypeptide(L)'
;MCNDAGGNPTSFTAAGGSIGQQKHPKKRKRIKPSLEPIDGRLIRNPPPKAIAPYKPKSELEDASLRFLIHHYVTVVVERTVTCVGPRWEWYPLAVRDAAFFNAVISSTSSHAAYLQQVDLPRNFYFHRGEAIRLVNERIRQGAHDEGTINAVAVFSQQESFEGRPETALTHINGLLTIVAAVGGPHSSRLSSHTRRHIFLSVYFAGQQTAY
;
A
#
# COMPACT_ATOMS: atom_id res chain seq x y z
N MET A 1 52.45 -22.81 37.51
CA MET A 1 52.58 -23.45 38.84
C MET A 1 52.20 -22.43 39.90
N CYS A 2 51.36 -22.87 40.83
CA CYS A 2 50.53 -22.15 41.80
C CYS A 2 51.32 -21.30 42.83
N ASN A 3 50.75 -20.32 43.53
CA ASN A 3 49.72 -20.47 44.57
C ASN A 3 48.83 -19.23 44.83
N ASP A 4 47.59 -19.56 45.20
CA ASP A 4 46.50 -18.77 45.76
C ASP A 4 46.74 -18.26 47.19
N ALA A 5 46.01 -17.21 47.60
CA ALA A 5 45.25 -17.21 48.85
C ALA A 5 44.26 -16.03 48.96
N GLY A 6 42.98 -16.34 49.18
CA GLY A 6 42.22 -15.71 50.26
C GLY A 6 41.12 -14.72 49.90
N GLY A 7 39.87 -15.19 49.82
CA GLY A 7 38.68 -14.34 49.90
C GLY A 7 37.37 -15.09 49.66
N ASN A 8 36.92 -15.86 50.65
CA ASN A 8 35.66 -16.63 50.60
C ASN A 8 34.44 -15.73 50.93
N PRO A 9 33.24 -16.04 50.41
CA PRO A 9 32.06 -15.18 50.46
C PRO A 9 31.21 -15.42 51.70
N THR A 10 30.67 -14.34 52.28
CA THR A 10 29.65 -14.41 53.32
C THR A 10 28.28 -14.72 52.73
N SER A 11 27.72 -15.81 53.22
CA SER A 11 26.34 -16.25 53.06
C SER A 11 25.37 -15.29 53.76
N PHE A 12 24.19 -15.08 53.15
CA PHE A 12 22.96 -14.84 53.91
C PHE A 12 21.80 -15.60 53.28
N THR A 13 21.04 -16.21 54.19
CA THR A 13 20.01 -17.22 54.07
C THR A 13 18.69 -16.67 53.51
N ALA A 14 17.97 -17.57 52.82
CA ALA A 14 16.61 -17.36 52.35
C ALA A 14 15.59 -17.25 53.50
N ALA A 15 14.57 -16.41 53.29
CA ALA A 15 13.28 -16.45 53.97
C ALA A 15 12.18 -16.27 52.91
N GLY A 16 11.14 -17.08 53.02
CA GLY A 16 10.16 -17.35 51.96
C GLY A 16 8.95 -16.41 51.91
N GLY A 17 8.08 -16.71 50.94
CA GLY A 17 6.79 -16.06 50.69
C GLY A 17 6.87 -15.15 49.47
N SER A 18 6.09 -15.27 48.40
CA SER A 18 4.80 -15.92 48.22
C SER A 18 4.58 -16.23 46.73
N ILE A 19 3.86 -17.31 46.48
CA ILE A 19 3.45 -17.80 45.16
C ILE A 19 2.59 -16.76 44.45
N GLY A 20 3.16 -16.07 43.46
CA GLY A 20 2.48 -15.19 42.52
C GLY A 20 2.28 -15.89 41.18
N GLN A 21 1.04 -16.28 40.90
CA GLN A 21 0.54 -17.01 39.74
C GLN A 21 1.29 -16.75 38.41
N GLN A 22 1.89 -17.81 37.85
CA GLN A 22 2.23 -17.89 36.44
C GLN A 22 0.96 -17.70 35.60
N LYS A 23 0.81 -16.51 35.00
CA LYS A 23 -0.23 -16.29 33.98
C LYS A 23 0.17 -17.04 32.72
N HIS A 24 -0.53 -18.15 32.46
CA HIS A 24 -0.45 -18.85 31.17
C HIS A 24 -0.64 -17.86 30.01
N PRO A 25 0.16 -17.96 28.92
CA PRO A 25 -0.05 -17.16 27.74
C PRO A 25 -1.43 -17.49 27.15
N LYS A 26 -2.32 -16.49 27.13
CA LYS A 26 -3.64 -16.60 26.50
C LYS A 26 -3.44 -17.00 25.04
N LYS A 27 -3.85 -18.22 24.68
CA LYS A 27 -3.94 -18.68 23.28
C LYS A 27 -4.72 -17.63 22.49
N ARG A 28 -4.01 -16.94 21.60
CA ARG A 28 -4.57 -15.94 20.67
C ARG A 28 -5.61 -16.69 19.83
N LYS A 29 -6.91 -16.41 20.05
CA LYS A 29 -7.98 -16.96 19.23
C LYS A 29 -7.67 -16.59 17.78
N ARG A 30 -7.43 -17.60 16.95
CA ARG A 30 -7.32 -17.46 15.49
C ARG A 30 -8.65 -16.90 15.01
N ILE A 31 -8.67 -15.61 14.70
CA ILE A 31 -9.81 -14.95 14.07
C ILE A 31 -9.95 -15.62 12.70
N LYS A 32 -10.97 -16.46 12.54
CA LYS A 32 -11.40 -16.88 11.21
C LYS A 32 -11.92 -15.60 10.53
N PRO A 33 -11.51 -15.27 9.30
CA PRO A 33 -12.19 -14.23 8.56
C PRO A 33 -13.60 -14.75 8.28
N SER A 34 -14.59 -14.28 9.05
CA SER A 34 -15.97 -14.35 8.59
C SER A 34 -16.08 -13.33 7.47
N LEU A 35 -15.95 -13.82 6.23
CA LEU A 35 -16.36 -13.08 5.05
C LEU A 35 -17.89 -12.99 5.12
N GLU A 36 -18.38 -12.01 5.89
CA GLU A 36 -19.77 -11.59 5.79
C GLU A 36 -20.06 -11.25 4.33
N PRO A 37 -21.24 -11.64 3.79
CA PRO A 37 -21.58 -11.41 2.40
C PRO A 37 -21.57 -9.90 2.11
N ILE A 38 -20.71 -9.53 1.17
CA ILE A 38 -20.42 -8.15 0.79
C ILE A 38 -21.67 -7.48 0.21
N ASP A 39 -22.02 -6.29 0.74
CA ASP A 39 -23.09 -5.47 0.16
C ASP A 39 -22.65 -4.93 -1.21
N GLY A 40 -23.29 -5.44 -2.28
CA GLY A 40 -23.06 -5.04 -3.66
C GLY A 40 -23.32 -3.55 -3.95
N ARG A 41 -23.92 -2.80 -3.01
CA ARG A 41 -24.18 -1.36 -3.13
C ARG A 41 -22.97 -0.47 -2.87
N LEU A 42 -21.85 -1.03 -2.41
CA LEU A 42 -20.64 -0.27 -2.03
C LEU A 42 -19.60 -0.12 -3.14
N ILE A 43 -19.86 -0.62 -4.36
CA ILE A 43 -19.04 -0.26 -5.54
C ILE A 43 -19.54 1.07 -6.08
N ARG A 44 -18.87 2.16 -5.67
CA ARG A 44 -19.02 3.45 -6.33
C ARG A 44 -18.04 3.49 -7.50
N ASN A 45 -18.53 3.40 -8.73
CA ASN A 45 -17.69 3.82 -9.85
C ASN A 45 -17.26 5.27 -9.58
N PRO A 46 -15.97 5.61 -9.79
CA PRO A 46 -15.51 6.97 -9.61
C PRO A 46 -16.37 7.89 -10.49
N PRO A 47 -16.81 9.05 -9.96
CA PRO A 47 -17.72 9.92 -10.69
C PRO A 47 -17.12 10.32 -12.04
N PRO A 48 -17.96 10.61 -13.05
CA PRO A 48 -17.49 10.94 -14.40
C PRO A 48 -16.64 12.22 -14.43
N LYS A 49 -16.82 13.11 -13.45
CA LYS A 49 -16.07 14.35 -13.30
C LYS A 49 -14.85 14.13 -12.41
N ALA A 50 -13.77 14.87 -12.69
CA ALA A 50 -12.66 14.98 -11.77
C ALA A 50 -13.17 15.53 -10.43
N ILE A 51 -12.86 14.83 -9.34
CA ILE A 51 -13.30 15.20 -7.99
C ILE A 51 -12.16 15.20 -6.98
N ALA A 52 -10.96 14.72 -7.33
CA ALA A 52 -9.83 14.65 -6.43
C ALA A 52 -9.52 16.06 -5.92
N PRO A 53 -9.90 16.38 -4.67
CA PRO A 53 -9.76 17.73 -4.16
C PRO A 53 -8.35 17.81 -3.59
N TYR A 54 -7.38 18.14 -4.45
CA TYR A 54 -6.11 18.62 -3.94
C TYR A 54 -6.18 20.13 -3.78
N LYS A 55 -6.23 20.57 -2.53
CA LYS A 55 -6.17 22.00 -2.19
C LYS A 55 -4.81 22.24 -1.53
N PRO A 56 -3.82 22.79 -2.25
CA PRO A 56 -2.50 23.04 -1.68
C PRO A 56 -2.64 24.02 -0.51
N LYS A 57 -1.87 23.78 0.56
CA LYS A 57 -1.84 24.66 1.74
C LYS A 57 -0.80 25.76 1.62
N SER A 58 0.11 25.64 0.66
CA SER A 58 1.18 26.60 0.39
C SER A 58 1.55 26.63 -1.10
N GLU A 59 2.18 27.71 -1.54
CA GLU A 59 2.73 27.84 -2.90
C GLU A 59 3.76 26.75 -3.22
N LEU A 60 4.59 26.38 -2.25
CA LEU A 60 5.58 25.31 -2.41
C LEU A 60 4.90 23.96 -2.68
N GLU A 61 3.81 23.69 -1.97
CA GLU A 61 3.02 22.47 -2.14
C GLU A 61 2.33 22.45 -3.52
N ASP A 62 1.77 23.58 -3.96
CA ASP A 62 1.19 23.71 -5.29
C ASP A 62 2.23 23.52 -6.40
N ALA A 63 3.37 24.20 -6.30
CA ALA A 63 4.48 24.07 -7.26
C ALA A 63 4.99 22.63 -7.36
N SER A 64 5.12 21.94 -6.22
CA SER A 64 5.54 20.54 -6.22
C SER A 64 4.51 19.63 -6.87
N LEU A 65 3.21 19.81 -6.59
CA LEU A 65 2.19 19.01 -7.26
C LEU A 65 2.20 19.27 -8.77
N ARG A 66 2.27 20.52 -9.20
CA ARG A 66 2.35 20.87 -10.63
C ARG A 66 3.55 20.21 -11.30
N PHE A 67 4.71 20.20 -10.64
CA PHE A 67 5.88 19.47 -11.09
C PHE A 67 5.60 17.97 -11.24
N LEU A 68 4.99 17.33 -10.25
CA LEU A 68 4.68 15.89 -10.30
C LEU A 68 3.68 15.57 -11.41
N ILE A 69 2.65 16.40 -11.60
CA ILE A 69 1.70 16.25 -12.71
C ILE A 69 2.41 16.38 -14.05
N HIS A 70 3.26 17.40 -14.20
CA HIS A 70 4.05 17.59 -15.41
C HIS A 70 4.99 16.41 -15.66
N HIS A 71 5.71 15.94 -14.63
CA HIS A 71 6.60 14.79 -14.70
C HIS A 71 5.84 13.51 -15.06
N TYR A 72 4.63 13.34 -14.53
CA TYR A 72 3.76 12.24 -14.93
C TYR A 72 3.48 12.29 -16.43
N VAL A 73 2.93 13.40 -16.91
CA VAL A 73 2.47 13.53 -18.31
C VAL A 73 3.63 13.50 -19.31
N THR A 74 4.80 14.03 -18.97
CA THR A 74 5.90 14.21 -19.94
C THR A 74 7.03 13.18 -19.81
N VAL A 75 7.16 12.52 -18.66
CA VAL A 75 8.26 11.59 -18.40
C VAL A 75 7.73 10.20 -18.07
N VAL A 76 6.85 10.07 -17.07
CA VAL A 76 6.22 8.77 -16.77
C VAL A 76 5.42 8.29 -17.96
N VAL A 77 4.68 9.18 -18.62
CA VAL A 77 3.78 8.85 -19.72
C VAL A 77 4.45 8.82 -21.09
N GLU A 78 5.72 9.19 -21.22
CA GLU A 78 6.43 9.12 -22.50
C GLU A 78 7.63 8.16 -22.45
N ARG A 79 8.41 8.17 -21.37
CA ARG A 79 9.79 7.64 -21.36
C ARG A 79 9.99 6.35 -20.56
N THR A 80 8.99 5.90 -19.80
CA THR A 80 9.12 4.66 -19.02
C THR A 80 8.62 3.44 -19.80
N VAL A 81 9.24 2.30 -19.53
CA VAL A 81 8.77 0.96 -19.95
C VAL A 81 7.94 0.28 -18.86
N THR A 82 7.43 1.04 -17.88
CA THR A 82 6.39 0.52 -17.00
C THR A 82 5.24 0.03 -17.89
N CYS A 83 4.79 -1.19 -17.60
CA CYS A 83 3.96 -2.05 -18.42
C CYS A 83 2.99 -1.24 -19.29
N VAL A 84 3.16 -1.33 -20.60
CA VAL A 84 2.31 -0.73 -21.65
C VAL A 84 0.85 -1.06 -21.39
N GLY A 85 0.20 -0.16 -20.68
CA GLY A 85 -1.16 -0.30 -20.19
C GLY A 85 -1.80 1.08 -20.08
N PRO A 86 -2.77 1.30 -19.17
CA PRO A 86 -3.53 2.53 -19.05
C PRO A 86 -2.70 3.73 -18.53
N ARG A 87 -1.40 3.81 -18.78
CA ARG A 87 -0.49 4.91 -18.40
C ARG A 87 -1.04 6.28 -18.81
N TRP A 88 -1.59 6.39 -20.02
CA TRP A 88 -2.26 7.60 -20.52
C TRP A 88 -3.60 7.88 -19.83
N GLU A 89 -4.21 6.84 -19.26
CA GLU A 89 -5.57 6.84 -18.73
C GLU A 89 -5.59 6.92 -17.20
N TRP A 90 -4.50 6.54 -16.52
CA TRP A 90 -4.42 6.41 -15.08
C TRP A 90 -4.52 7.76 -14.39
N TYR A 91 -3.78 8.77 -14.83
CA TYR A 91 -3.93 10.10 -14.22
C TYR A 91 -5.35 10.68 -14.42
N PRO A 92 -5.94 10.67 -15.64
CA PRO A 92 -7.35 11.02 -15.84
C PRO A 92 -8.36 10.22 -14.99
N LEU A 93 -8.10 8.94 -14.73
CA LEU A 93 -8.92 8.12 -13.84
C LEU A 93 -8.67 8.44 -12.36
N ALA A 94 -7.42 8.71 -12.00
CA ALA A 94 -6.99 8.98 -10.65
C ALA A 94 -7.53 10.31 -10.13
N VAL A 95 -7.63 11.35 -10.98
CA VAL A 95 -8.27 12.62 -10.58
C VAL A 95 -9.77 12.47 -10.25
N ARG A 96 -10.38 11.31 -10.47
CA ARG A 96 -11.76 11.01 -10.08
C ARG A 96 -11.85 10.29 -8.73
N ASP A 97 -10.72 9.96 -8.10
CA ASP A 97 -10.70 9.27 -6.83
C ASP A 97 -9.51 9.71 -5.96
N ALA A 98 -9.78 10.18 -4.74
CA ALA A 98 -8.74 10.71 -3.87
C ALA A 98 -7.68 9.67 -3.46
N ALA A 99 -8.05 8.41 -3.24
CA ALA A 99 -7.07 7.38 -2.86
C ALA A 99 -6.17 7.04 -4.05
N PHE A 100 -6.77 6.84 -5.22
CA PHE A 100 -6.03 6.54 -6.44
C PHE A 100 -5.14 7.71 -6.87
N PHE A 101 -5.63 8.95 -6.80
CA PHE A 101 -4.84 10.16 -7.05
C PHE A 101 -3.57 10.19 -6.21
N ASN A 102 -3.71 10.06 -4.90
CA ASN A 102 -2.58 10.10 -3.98
C ASN A 102 -1.59 8.95 -4.25
N ALA A 103 -2.07 7.75 -4.56
CA ALA A 103 -1.20 6.63 -4.92
C ALA A 103 -0.40 6.90 -6.21
N VAL A 104 -1.04 7.47 -7.25
CA VAL A 104 -0.37 7.84 -8.49
C VAL A 104 0.66 8.95 -8.27
N ILE A 105 0.33 9.98 -7.50
CA ILE A 105 1.28 11.07 -7.21
C ILE A 105 2.45 10.57 -6.38
N SER A 106 2.25 9.69 -5.39
CA SER A 106 3.38 9.10 -4.66
C SER A 106 4.26 8.27 -5.58
N SER A 107 3.68 7.41 -6.43
CA SER A 107 4.46 6.62 -7.39
C SER A 107 5.25 7.51 -8.36
N THR A 108 4.64 8.58 -8.84
CA THR A 108 5.29 9.59 -9.69
C THR A 108 6.45 10.28 -8.98
N SER A 109 6.27 10.60 -7.70
CA SER A 109 7.31 11.20 -6.87
C SER A 109 8.49 10.25 -6.65
N SER A 110 8.23 8.96 -6.42
CA SER A 110 9.28 7.93 -6.33
C SER A 110 10.04 7.82 -7.64
N HIS A 111 9.32 7.79 -8.77
CA HIS A 111 9.93 7.74 -10.10
C HIS A 111 10.79 8.97 -10.40
N ALA A 112 10.34 10.17 -10.06
CA ALA A 112 11.13 11.39 -10.20
C ALA A 112 12.41 11.35 -9.36
N ALA A 113 12.31 10.93 -8.10
CA ALA A 113 13.46 10.78 -7.21
C ALA A 113 14.47 9.76 -7.73
N TYR A 114 13.99 8.62 -8.24
CA TYR A 114 14.81 7.61 -8.89
C TYR A 114 15.59 8.17 -10.08
N LEU A 115 14.93 8.87 -11.02
CA LEU A 115 15.63 9.45 -12.17
C LEU A 115 16.63 10.55 -11.78
N GLN A 116 16.34 11.30 -10.73
CA GLN A 116 17.22 12.34 -10.21
C GLN A 116 18.33 11.78 -9.30
N GLN A 117 18.30 10.49 -8.96
CA GLN A 117 19.23 9.84 -8.04
C GLN A 117 19.27 10.55 -6.66
N VAL A 118 18.09 10.93 -6.16
CA VAL A 118 17.92 11.58 -4.84
C VAL A 118 17.05 10.74 -3.93
N ASP A 119 17.12 11.00 -2.64
CA ASP A 119 16.24 10.39 -1.65
C ASP A 119 14.77 10.74 -1.90
N LEU A 120 13.88 9.85 -1.42
CA LEU A 120 12.44 10.06 -1.52
C LEU A 120 12.02 11.36 -0.82
N PRO A 121 11.41 12.31 -1.54
CA PRO A 121 11.05 13.60 -0.97
C PRO A 121 9.86 13.47 -0.01
N ARG A 122 9.68 14.45 0.87
CA ARG A 122 8.54 14.50 1.81
C ARG A 122 7.18 14.24 1.15
N ASN A 123 6.98 14.76 -0.06
CA ASN A 123 5.71 14.63 -0.78
C ASN A 123 5.38 13.19 -1.18
N PHE A 124 6.39 12.35 -1.42
CA PHE A 124 6.21 10.92 -1.59
C PHE A 124 5.47 10.33 -0.38
N TYR A 125 6.00 10.54 0.83
CA TYR A 125 5.45 10.00 2.06
C TYR A 125 4.08 10.58 2.40
N PHE A 126 3.87 11.87 2.13
CA PHE A 126 2.57 12.52 2.35
C PHE A 126 1.48 11.87 1.50
N HIS A 127 1.68 11.81 0.18
CA HIS A 127 0.69 11.23 -0.73
C HIS A 127 0.51 9.73 -0.48
N ARG A 128 1.60 9.00 -0.21
CA ARG A 128 1.51 7.58 0.10
C ARG A 128 0.72 7.33 1.39
N GLY A 129 0.97 8.12 2.43
CA GLY A 129 0.25 8.05 3.70
C GLY A 129 -1.24 8.35 3.55
N GLU A 130 -1.59 9.40 2.81
CA GLU A 130 -3.01 9.74 2.55
C GLU A 130 -3.73 8.67 1.73
N ALA A 131 -3.07 8.11 0.71
CA ALA A 131 -3.64 7.01 -0.07
C ALA A 131 -3.92 5.78 0.81
N ILE A 132 -2.95 5.38 1.65
CA ILE A 132 -3.13 4.25 2.60
C ILE A 132 -4.25 4.54 3.60
N ARG A 133 -4.30 5.76 4.16
CA ARG A 133 -5.35 6.16 5.10
C ARG A 133 -6.74 6.03 4.47
N LEU A 134 -6.91 6.52 3.24
CA LEU A 134 -8.17 6.46 2.51
C LEU A 134 -8.55 5.02 2.14
N VAL A 135 -7.61 4.21 1.65
CA VAL A 135 -7.83 2.79 1.34
C VAL A 135 -8.28 2.03 2.59
N ASN A 136 -7.58 2.21 3.71
CA ASN A 136 -7.92 1.53 4.97
C ASN A 136 -9.30 1.95 5.49
N GLU A 137 -9.65 3.24 5.37
CA GLU A 137 -11.00 3.71 5.74
C GLU A 137 -12.07 3.01 4.91
N ARG A 138 -11.89 2.94 3.59
CA ARG A 138 -12.82 2.29 2.67
C ARG A 138 -12.97 0.80 2.94
N ILE A 139 -11.85 0.10 3.13
CA ILE A 139 -11.86 -1.34 3.45
C ILE A 139 -12.61 -1.61 4.76
N ARG A 140 -12.41 -0.78 5.80
CA ARG A 140 -13.15 -0.92 7.07
C ARG A 140 -14.66 -0.75 6.90
N GLN A 141 -15.07 0.08 5.93
CA GLN A 141 -16.48 0.30 5.59
C GLN A 141 -17.02 -0.75 4.60
N GLY A 142 -16.22 -1.74 4.18
CA GLY A 142 -16.60 -2.75 3.18
C GLY A 142 -16.64 -2.21 1.74
N ALA A 143 -16.07 -1.03 1.49
CA ALA A 143 -15.99 -0.47 0.15
C ALA A 143 -14.87 -1.13 -0.65
N HIS A 144 -15.24 -1.63 -1.82
CA HIS A 144 -14.36 -2.29 -2.80
C HIS A 144 -14.49 -1.62 -4.17
N ASP A 145 -14.58 -0.29 -4.18
CA ASP A 145 -14.69 0.50 -5.41
C ASP A 145 -13.41 0.45 -6.28
N GLU A 146 -13.55 0.86 -7.53
CA GLU A 146 -12.45 0.88 -8.49
C GLU A 146 -11.31 1.80 -8.04
N GLY A 147 -11.59 2.90 -7.34
CA GLY A 147 -10.55 3.78 -6.81
C GLY A 147 -9.64 3.06 -5.81
N THR A 148 -10.25 2.28 -4.92
CA THR A 148 -9.56 1.46 -3.93
C THR A 148 -8.76 0.34 -4.60
N ILE A 149 -9.36 -0.37 -5.54
CA ILE A 149 -8.70 -1.42 -6.32
C ILE A 149 -7.46 -0.86 -7.04
N ASN A 150 -7.63 0.26 -7.76
CA ASN A 150 -6.56 0.87 -8.51
C ASN A 150 -5.45 1.43 -7.60
N ALA A 151 -5.78 1.99 -6.44
CA ALA A 151 -4.77 2.44 -5.46
C ALA A 151 -3.92 1.28 -4.94
N VAL A 152 -4.53 0.15 -4.56
CA VAL A 152 -3.79 -1.04 -4.11
C VAL A 152 -2.94 -1.63 -5.24
N ALA A 153 -3.46 -1.61 -6.48
CA ALA A 153 -2.73 -2.04 -7.67
C ALA A 153 -1.45 -1.19 -7.90
N VAL A 154 -1.51 0.12 -7.68
CA VAL A 154 -0.31 1.00 -7.72
C VAL A 154 0.69 0.63 -6.63
N PHE A 155 0.23 0.38 -5.39
CA PHE A 155 1.13 -0.01 -4.32
C PHE A 155 1.88 -1.31 -4.66
N SER A 156 1.17 -2.35 -5.12
CA SER A 156 1.82 -3.60 -5.50
C SER A 156 2.89 -3.41 -6.58
N GLN A 157 2.61 -2.63 -7.62
CA GLN A 157 3.57 -2.38 -8.68
C GLN A 157 4.79 -1.61 -8.18
N GLN A 158 4.56 -0.58 -7.35
CA GLN A 158 5.65 0.23 -6.82
C GLN A 158 6.58 -0.61 -5.93
N GLU A 159 6.03 -1.45 -5.04
CA GLU A 159 6.84 -2.36 -4.23
C GLU A 159 7.64 -3.34 -5.09
N SER A 160 7.05 -3.84 -6.18
CA SER A 160 7.73 -4.70 -7.14
C SER A 160 8.88 -3.97 -7.84
N PHE A 161 8.69 -2.73 -8.29
CA PHE A 161 9.76 -1.96 -8.94
C PHE A 161 10.88 -1.58 -7.98
N GLU A 162 10.55 -1.35 -6.71
CA GLU A 162 11.52 -1.01 -5.66
C GLU A 162 12.17 -2.26 -5.03
N GLY A 163 11.96 -3.45 -5.60
CA GLY A 163 12.63 -4.69 -5.18
C GLY A 163 12.19 -5.19 -3.81
N ARG A 164 10.95 -4.94 -3.39
CA ARG A 164 10.39 -5.35 -2.09
C ARG A 164 9.30 -6.44 -2.27
N PRO A 165 9.67 -7.67 -2.64
CA PRO A 165 8.73 -8.71 -3.07
C PRO A 165 7.73 -9.12 -1.97
N GLU A 166 8.15 -9.18 -0.70
CA GLU A 166 7.24 -9.53 0.41
C GLU A 166 6.13 -8.48 0.62
N THR A 167 6.50 -7.20 0.49
CA THR A 167 5.54 -6.09 0.62
C THR A 167 4.63 -6.03 -0.60
N ALA A 168 5.19 -6.26 -1.80
CA ALA A 168 4.41 -6.41 -3.03
C ALA A 168 3.36 -7.53 -2.88
N LEU A 169 3.77 -8.72 -2.42
CA LEU A 169 2.90 -9.87 -2.20
C LEU A 169 1.77 -9.56 -1.21
N THR A 170 2.06 -8.81 -0.16
CA THR A 170 1.04 -8.35 0.79
C THR A 170 -0.03 -7.50 0.09
N HIS A 171 0.38 -6.53 -0.74
CA HIS A 171 -0.57 -5.71 -1.50
C HIS A 171 -1.35 -6.52 -2.54
N ILE A 172 -0.73 -7.51 -3.18
CA ILE A 172 -1.38 -8.37 -4.18
C ILE A 172 -2.42 -9.27 -3.52
N ASN A 173 -2.12 -9.87 -2.38
CA ASN A 173 -3.09 -10.67 -1.64
C ASN A 173 -4.29 -9.79 -1.19
N GLY A 174 -4.01 -8.57 -0.76
CA GLY A 174 -5.04 -7.56 -0.50
C GLY A 174 -5.88 -7.25 -1.76
N LEU A 175 -5.22 -7.02 -2.89
CA LEU A 175 -5.84 -6.75 -4.19
C LEU A 175 -6.76 -7.91 -4.63
N LEU A 176 -6.27 -9.14 -4.57
CA LEU A 176 -7.04 -10.33 -4.92
C LEU A 176 -8.26 -10.49 -4.01
N THR A 177 -8.13 -10.17 -2.72
CA THR A 177 -9.25 -10.22 -1.76
C THR A 177 -10.35 -9.22 -2.15
N ILE A 178 -9.99 -7.96 -2.40
CA ILE A 178 -10.97 -6.93 -2.79
C ILE A 178 -11.55 -7.18 -4.19
N VAL A 179 -10.78 -7.74 -5.11
CA VAL A 179 -11.25 -8.12 -6.45
C VAL A 179 -12.21 -9.31 -6.40
N ALA A 180 -11.93 -10.31 -5.56
CA ALA A 180 -12.86 -11.42 -5.34
C ALA A 180 -14.22 -10.92 -4.79
N ALA A 181 -14.18 -9.95 -3.87
CA ALA A 181 -15.38 -9.37 -3.28
C ALA A 181 -16.32 -8.68 -4.29
N VAL A 182 -15.79 -8.22 -5.43
CA VAL A 182 -16.58 -7.57 -6.49
C VAL A 182 -17.03 -8.52 -7.61
N GLY A 183 -16.81 -9.83 -7.45
CA GLY A 183 -17.14 -10.85 -8.44
C GLY A 183 -15.97 -11.30 -9.32
N GLY A 184 -14.74 -11.01 -8.90
CA GLY A 184 -13.52 -11.43 -9.58
C GLY A 184 -13.04 -10.50 -10.69
N PRO A 185 -11.89 -10.81 -11.33
CA PRO A 185 -11.22 -9.93 -12.29
C PRO A 185 -12.00 -9.74 -13.61
N HIS A 186 -12.97 -10.61 -13.90
CA HIS A 186 -13.84 -10.51 -15.07
C HIS A 186 -15.22 -9.90 -14.77
N SER A 187 -15.44 -9.44 -13.53
CA SER A 187 -16.72 -8.85 -13.13
C SER A 187 -17.14 -7.72 -14.08
N SER A 188 -18.41 -7.75 -14.51
CA SER A 188 -19.03 -6.68 -15.31
C SER A 188 -19.12 -5.36 -14.55
N ARG A 189 -18.96 -5.41 -13.22
CA ARG A 189 -18.96 -4.24 -12.31
C ARG A 189 -17.64 -3.46 -12.36
N LEU A 190 -16.60 -4.01 -12.99
CA LEU A 190 -15.32 -3.36 -13.21
C LEU A 190 -15.28 -2.75 -14.62
N SER A 191 -14.69 -1.57 -14.75
CA SER A 191 -14.35 -0.99 -16.05
C SER A 191 -13.24 -1.79 -16.73
N SER A 192 -13.13 -1.65 -18.05
CA SER A 192 -12.02 -2.24 -18.82
C SER A 192 -10.65 -1.75 -18.34
N HIS A 193 -10.56 -0.51 -17.85
CA HIS A 193 -9.32 0.07 -17.33
C HIS A 193 -8.88 -0.60 -16.03
N THR A 194 -9.79 -0.74 -15.06
CA THR A 194 -9.49 -1.41 -13.79
C THR A 194 -9.16 -2.88 -14.00
N ARG A 195 -9.89 -3.59 -14.89
CA ARG A 195 -9.55 -4.97 -15.24
C ARG A 195 -8.13 -5.10 -15.78
N ARG A 196 -7.75 -4.26 -16.76
CA ARG A 196 -6.38 -4.23 -17.30
C ARG A 196 -5.35 -3.95 -16.20
N HIS A 197 -5.64 -3.02 -15.30
CA HIS A 197 -4.75 -2.68 -14.20
C HIS A 197 -4.54 -3.86 -13.24
N ILE A 198 -5.60 -4.58 -12.87
CA ILE A 198 -5.52 -5.79 -12.05
C ILE A 198 -4.62 -6.84 -12.71
N PHE A 199 -4.85 -7.15 -13.99
CA PHE A 199 -4.06 -8.16 -14.70
C PHE A 199 -2.57 -7.80 -14.73
N LEU A 200 -2.24 -6.53 -14.97
CA LEU A 200 -0.86 -6.07 -14.95
C LEU A 200 -0.25 -6.22 -13.55
N SER A 201 -0.91 -5.71 -12.50
CA SER A 201 -0.36 -5.78 -11.14
C SER A 201 -0.14 -7.22 -10.65
N VAL A 202 -1.02 -8.15 -11.00
CA VAL A 202 -0.89 -9.55 -10.61
C VAL A 202 0.17 -10.29 -11.45
N TYR A 203 0.25 -10.01 -12.75
CA TYR A 203 1.21 -10.68 -13.65
C TYR A 203 2.66 -10.34 -13.31
N PHE A 204 2.97 -9.07 -13.04
CA PHE A 204 4.34 -8.63 -12.75
C PHE A 204 4.91 -9.25 -11.48
N ALA A 205 4.07 -9.49 -10.49
CA ALA A 205 4.51 -10.09 -9.25
C ALA A 205 4.69 -11.60 -9.33
N GLY A 206 3.91 -12.28 -10.17
CA GLY A 206 4.10 -13.71 -10.43
C GLY A 206 5.45 -14.02 -11.10
N GLN A 207 6.03 -13.06 -11.82
CA GLN A 207 7.37 -13.19 -12.40
C GLN A 207 8.49 -12.97 -11.37
N GLN A 208 8.24 -12.23 -10.29
CA GLN A 208 9.24 -11.96 -9.25
C GLN A 208 9.39 -13.10 -8.23
N THR A 209 8.35 -13.93 -8.03
CA THR A 209 8.42 -15.10 -7.15
C THR A 209 9.07 -16.33 -7.80
N ALA A 210 9.43 -16.23 -9.08
CA ALA A 210 10.02 -17.33 -9.85
C ALA A 210 11.57 -17.36 -9.83
N TYR A 211 12.20 -16.44 -9.07
CA TYR A 211 13.64 -16.32 -8.91
C TYR A 211 14.05 -16.35 -7.44
#